data_AF-A0A923Q7C3-F1
#
_entry.id   AF-A0A923Q7C3-F1
#
_cell.length_a   1.000
_cell.length_b   1.000
_cell.length_c   1.000
_cell.angle_alpha   90.00
_cell.angle_beta   90.00
_cell.angle_gamma   90.00
#
_symmetry.space_group_name_H-M   'P 1'
#
loop_
_entity.id
_entity.type
_entity.pdbx_description
1 polymer ?
#
loop_
_entity_poly.entity_id
_entity_poly.type
_entity_poly.pdbx_seq_one_letter_code
_entity_poly.pdbx_strand_id
1 'polypeptide(L)'
;MGPDDLLTVGEIAARSGFAASALRFYEREGLIGATRSGGGQRRYERSVLRRLAFIRAARAIGLSLEEVQSALDSLPGSRTPTRADWTRLS
;
A
#
# COMPACT_ATOMS: atom_id res chain seq x y z
N MET A 1 -13.88 10.43 -5.98
CA MET A 1 -13.38 9.04 -6.04
C MET A 1 -14.60 8.14 -6.06
N GLY A 2 -14.84 7.46 -7.18
CA GLY A 2 -16.06 6.66 -7.37
C GLY A 2 -15.90 5.23 -6.87
N PRO A 3 -16.99 4.47 -6.67
CA PRO A 3 -16.94 3.05 -6.32
C PRO A 3 -16.18 2.18 -7.33
N ASP A 4 -16.01 2.66 -8.57
CA ASP A 4 -15.23 2.01 -9.65
C ASP A 4 -13.70 2.11 -9.49
N ASP A 5 -13.20 2.83 -8.47
CA ASP A 5 -11.77 2.92 -8.15
C ASP A 5 -11.29 1.83 -7.17
N LEU A 6 -12.16 0.88 -6.80
CA LEU A 6 -11.87 -0.16 -5.83
C LEU A 6 -11.53 -1.50 -6.49
N LEU A 7 -10.35 -2.04 -6.16
CA LEU A 7 -9.78 -3.26 -6.69
C LEU A 7 -9.91 -4.41 -5.69
N THR A 8 -10.11 -5.63 -6.18
CA THR A 8 -10.01 -6.86 -5.39
C THR A 8 -8.55 -7.14 -5.00
N VAL A 9 -8.35 -8.03 -4.02
CA VAL A 9 -7.00 -8.50 -3.66
C VAL A 9 -6.28 -9.15 -4.85
N GLY A 10 -7.01 -9.83 -5.73
CA GLY A 10 -6.47 -10.46 -6.94
C GLY A 10 -5.97 -9.44 -7.95
N GLU A 11 -6.73 -8.37 -8.19
CA GLU A 11 -6.31 -7.29 -9.08
C GLU A 11 -5.11 -6.52 -8.54
N ILE A 12 -5.06 -6.23 -7.24
CA ILE A 12 -3.88 -5.63 -6.62
C ILE A 12 -2.68 -6.57 -6.72
N ALA A 13 -2.86 -7.87 -6.47
CA ALA A 13 -1.78 -8.85 -6.57
C ALA A 13 -1.21 -8.90 -7.99
N ALA A 14 -2.08 -9.01 -9.01
CA ALA A 14 -1.68 -9.02 -10.41
C ALA A 14 -0.93 -7.75 -10.84
N ARG A 15 -1.40 -6.57 -10.40
CA ARG A 15 -0.80 -5.28 -10.78
C ARG A 15 0.46 -4.93 -10.00
N SER A 16 0.53 -5.33 -8.74
CA SER A 16 1.68 -5.02 -7.88
C SER A 16 2.77 -6.08 -7.97
N GLY A 17 2.46 -7.33 -8.32
CA GLY A 17 3.39 -8.45 -8.24
C GLY A 17 3.61 -9.00 -6.83
N PHE A 18 2.88 -8.50 -5.82
CA PHE A 18 2.86 -9.10 -4.49
C PHE A 18 1.87 -10.26 -4.45
N ALA A 19 2.23 -11.31 -3.70
CA ALA A 19 1.28 -12.37 -3.38
C ALA A 19 0.10 -11.84 -2.56
N ALA A 20 -1.09 -12.37 -2.79
CA ALA A 20 -2.29 -11.98 -2.04
C ALA A 20 -2.15 -12.20 -0.52
N SER A 21 -1.34 -13.18 -0.08
CA SER A 21 -0.99 -13.38 1.33
C SER A 21 -0.18 -12.22 1.90
N ALA A 22 0.78 -11.69 1.15
CA ALA A 22 1.58 -10.54 1.53
C ALA A 22 0.71 -9.28 1.64
N LEU A 23 -0.23 -9.07 0.70
CA LEU A 23 -1.20 -7.98 0.79
C LEU A 23 -2.05 -8.06 2.06
N ARG A 24 -2.59 -9.24 2.37
CA ARG A 24 -3.34 -9.47 3.62
C ARG A 24 -2.48 -9.28 4.86
N PHE A 25 -1.19 -9.59 4.79
CA PHE A 25 -0.26 -9.36 5.88
C PHE A 25 -0.04 -7.85 6.08
N TYR A 26 0.30 -7.11 5.03
CA TYR A 26 0.44 -5.64 5.11
C TYR A 26 -0.84 -4.94 5.55
N GLU A 27 -2.01 -5.46 5.19
CA GLU A 27 -3.28 -4.94 5.70
C GLU A 27 -3.42 -5.12 7.22
N ARG A 28 -3.01 -6.29 7.76
CA ARG A 28 -3.02 -6.55 9.21
C ARG A 28 -2.03 -5.69 9.97
N GLU A 29 -0.86 -5.43 9.37
CA GLU A 29 0.16 -4.53 9.93
C GLU A 29 -0.21 -3.04 9.78
N GLY A 30 -1.37 -2.70 9.20
CA GLY A 30 -1.78 -1.31 8.98
C GLY A 30 -1.03 -0.60 7.85
N LEU A 31 -0.17 -1.31 7.12
CA LEU A 31 0.61 -0.78 6.01
C LEU A 31 -0.20 -0.56 4.74
N ILE A 32 -1.37 -1.15 4.58
CA ILE A 32 -2.32 -0.82 3.51
C ILE A 32 -3.74 -0.89 4.05
N GLY A 33 -4.65 -0.09 3.47
CA GLY A 33 -6.06 -0.09 3.84
C GLY A 33 -6.93 -0.85 2.85
N ALA A 34 -7.97 -1.50 3.36
CA ALA A 34 -9.06 -2.07 2.56
C ALA A 34 -10.40 -1.64 3.16
N THR A 35 -11.37 -1.35 2.29
CA THR A 35 -12.78 -1.28 2.67
C THR A 35 -13.47 -2.61 2.38
N ARG A 36 -14.63 -2.85 2.99
CA ARG A 36 -15.47 -4.00 2.66
C ARG A 36 -16.63 -3.56 1.79
N SER A 37 -16.84 -4.28 0.69
CA SER A 37 -18.07 -4.17 -0.10
C SER A 37 -19.28 -4.66 0.71
N GLY A 38 -20.50 -4.37 0.24
CA GLY A 38 -21.74 -4.87 0.86
C GLY A 38 -21.83 -6.39 0.99
N GLY A 39 -21.10 -7.14 0.15
CA GLY A 39 -20.96 -8.61 0.25
C GLY A 39 -19.80 -9.09 1.12
N GLY A 40 -19.16 -8.22 1.91
CA GLY A 40 -18.06 -8.57 2.82
C GLY A 40 -16.69 -8.78 2.17
N GLN A 41 -16.58 -8.68 0.84
CA GLN A 41 -15.30 -8.80 0.13
C GLN A 41 -14.43 -7.57 0.37
N ARG A 42 -13.12 -7.79 0.58
CA ARG A 42 -12.11 -6.74 0.67
C ARG A 42 -11.92 -6.03 -0.68
N ARG A 43 -11.84 -4.72 -0.59
CA ARG A 43 -11.70 -3.80 -1.72
C ARG A 43 -10.64 -2.76 -1.37
N TYR A 44 -9.66 -2.60 -2.25
CA TYR A 44 -8.49 -1.75 -2.06
C TYR A 44 -8.58 -0.58 -3.02
N GLU A 45 -8.24 0.61 -2.55
CA GLU A 45 -8.08 1.75 -3.43
C GLU A 45 -6.89 1.58 -4.38
N ARG A 46 -6.95 2.19 -5.57
CA ARG A 46 -5.79 2.26 -6.49
C ARG A 46 -4.55 2.88 -5.85
N SER A 47 -4.72 3.77 -4.86
CA SER A 47 -3.64 4.38 -4.07
C SER A 47 -2.74 3.33 -3.39
N VAL A 48 -3.28 2.15 -3.06
CA VAL A 48 -2.55 1.02 -2.48
C VAL A 48 -1.39 0.57 -3.37
N LEU A 49 -1.51 0.63 -4.70
CA LEU A 49 -0.43 0.25 -5.62
C LEU A 49 0.81 1.14 -5.43
N ARG A 50 0.62 2.45 -5.24
CA ARG A 50 1.72 3.38 -4.96
C ARG A 50 2.34 3.11 -3.59
N ARG A 51 1.55 2.75 -2.58
CA ARG A 51 2.04 2.38 -1.25
C ARG A 51 2.86 1.08 -1.29
N LEU A 52 2.42 0.09 -2.05
CA LEU A 52 3.16 -1.16 -2.28
C LEU A 52 4.49 -0.94 -3.03
N ALA A 53 4.52 -0.01 -3.99
CA ALA A 53 5.76 0.37 -4.67
C ALA A 53 6.77 1.00 -3.69
N PHE A 54 6.31 1.84 -2.76
CA PHE A 54 7.15 2.38 -1.69
C PHE A 54 7.71 1.29 -0.77
N ILE A 55 6.84 0.40 -0.27
CA ILE A 55 7.26 -0.73 0.58
C ILE A 55 8.34 -1.56 -0.13
N ARG A 56 8.18 -1.83 -1.43
CA ARG A 56 9.20 -2.56 -2.21
C ARG A 56 10.53 -1.85 -2.26
N ALA A 57 10.54 -0.56 -2.61
CA ALA A 57 11.78 0.20 -2.75
C ALA A 57 12.51 0.35 -1.41
N ALA A 58 11.77 0.67 -0.34
CA ALA A 58 12.34 0.79 1.00
C ALA A 58 12.95 -0.54 1.48
N ARG A 59 12.26 -1.67 1.25
CA ARG A 59 12.83 -2.99 1.55
C ARG A 59 14.04 -3.32 0.68
N ALA A 60 14.11 -2.83 -0.56
CA ALA A 60 15.25 -3.07 -1.45
C ALA A 60 16.52 -2.35 -1.00
N ILE A 61 16.40 -1.26 -0.25
CA ILE A 61 17.54 -0.53 0.35
C ILE A 61 17.84 -0.96 1.79
N GLY A 62 17.18 -2.02 2.29
CA GLY A 62 17.49 -2.64 3.57
C GLY A 62 16.61 -2.22 4.74
N LEU A 63 15.57 -1.40 4.54
CA LEU A 63 14.66 -1.06 5.64
C LEU A 63 13.85 -2.27 6.07
N SER A 64 13.75 -2.45 7.38
CA SER A 64 12.79 -3.33 8.03
C SER A 64 11.36 -2.84 7.79
N LEU A 65 10.39 -3.72 8.03
CA LEU A 65 8.99 -3.38 7.84
C LEU A 65 8.50 -2.31 8.83
N GLU A 66 9.06 -2.30 10.04
CA GLU A 66 8.78 -1.31 11.07
C GLU A 66 9.30 0.08 10.68
N GLU A 67 10.51 0.15 10.11
CA GLU A 67 11.05 1.41 9.57
C GLU A 67 10.22 1.93 8.39
N VAL A 68 9.74 1.03 7.53
CA VAL A 68 8.82 1.38 6.45
C VAL A 68 7.52 1.94 7.00
N GLN A 69 6.97 1.35 8.06
CA GLN A 69 5.77 1.83 8.72
C GLN A 69 5.97 3.24 9.31
N SER A 70 7.05 3.42 10.07
CA SER A 70 7.43 4.72 10.65
C SER A 70 7.59 5.80 9.58
N ALA A 71 8.25 5.47 8.45
CA ALA A 71 8.38 6.38 7.33
C ALA A 71 7.03 6.76 6.70
N LEU A 72 6.11 5.80 6.54
CA LEU A 72 4.77 6.05 6.02
C LEU A 72 3.90 6.88 6.98
N ASP A 73 4.05 6.68 8.28
CA ASP A 73 3.31 7.40 9.32
C ASP A 73 3.83 8.84 9.49
N SER A 74 5.10 9.08 9.18
CA SER A 74 5.68 10.43 9.13
C SER A 74 5.11 11.31 8.00
N LEU A 75 4.41 10.72 7.02
CA LEU A 75 3.83 11.48 5.91
C LEU A 75 2.58 12.24 6.34
N PRO A 76 2.42 13.52 5.94
CA PRO A 76 1.26 14.33 6.31
C PRO A 76 -0.06 13.65 5.92
N GLY A 77 -0.94 13.41 6.90
CA GLY A 77 -2.24 12.77 6.70
C GLY A 77 -2.16 11.28 6.32
N SER A 78 -1.07 10.58 6.67
CA SER A 78 -0.84 9.16 6.36
C SER A 78 -0.98 8.85 4.86
N ARG A 79 -0.74 9.86 4.02
CA ARG A 79 -0.95 9.80 2.57
C ARG A 79 0.05 8.87 1.91
N THR A 80 -0.28 8.43 0.71
CA THR A 80 0.67 7.68 -0.12
C THR A 80 1.83 8.60 -0.59
N PRO A 81 3.09 8.12 -0.58
CA PRO A 81 4.21 8.87 -1.12
C PRO A 81 3.95 9.33 -2.56
N THR A 82 4.26 10.59 -2.82
CA THR A 82 4.22 11.25 -4.14
C THR A 82 5.62 11.23 -4.74
N ARG A 83 5.73 11.50 -6.05
CA ARG A 83 7.01 11.64 -6.74
C ARG A 83 7.98 12.60 -6.02
N ALA A 84 7.46 13.68 -5.42
CA ALA A 84 8.26 14.67 -4.69
C ALA A 84 8.85 14.12 -3.37
N ASP A 85 8.20 13.15 -2.73
CA ASP A 85 8.72 12.51 -1.52
C ASP A 85 9.92 11.60 -1.85
N TRP A 86 9.94 10.99 -3.04
CA TRP A 86 11.10 10.22 -3.53
C TRP A 86 12.35 11.08 -3.73
N THR A 87 12.17 12.35 -4.12
CA THR A 87 13.29 13.27 -4.39
C THR A 87 14.00 13.74 -3.12
N ARG A 88 13.36 13.65 -1.95
CA ARG A 88 14.00 13.98 -0.65
C ARG A 88 14.79 12.82 -0.05
N LEU A 89 14.62 11.61 -0.60
CA LEU A 89 15.29 10.39 -0.13
C LEU A 89 16.49 9.99 -1.01
N SER A 90 16.78 10.73 -2.09
CA SER A 90 17.96 10.56 -2.95
C SER A 90 19.07 11.53 -2.60
#